data_AF-A0A814DPT9-F1
#
_entry.id   AF-A0A814DPT9-F1
#
_cell.length_a   1.000
_cell.length_b   1.000
_cell.length_c   1.000
_cell.angle_alpha   90.00
_cell.angle_beta   90.00
_cell.angle_gamma   90.00
#
_symmetry.space_group_name_H-M   'P 1'
#
loop_
_entity.id
_entity.type
_entity.pdbx_description
1 polymer ?
#
loop_
_entity_poly.entity_id
_entity_poly.type
_entity_poly.pdbx_seq_one_letter_code
_entity_poly.pdbx_strand_id
1 'polypeptide(L)'
;MISFDKLFEIDKKVDSGTLSESYEGLKWINVWYMHEQWVKANHAHSGWENAFTNGHVCIVFNGKEGPMSICSKRRDKDTFSLISFEATSAWLDNLQVKLIGRRVKEDLYSTTIVLQYDTSQIFNLDWNDIDEIQFIPISGTSHPGIQYTEKYFAITWILVD
;
A
#
# COMPACT_ATOMS: atom_id res chain seq x y z
N MET A 1 4.66 11.67 -8.27
CA MET A 1 4.19 10.27 -8.29
C MET A 1 5.34 9.36 -7.91
N ILE A 2 5.11 8.51 -6.92
CA ILE A 2 6.02 7.47 -6.46
C ILE A 2 5.46 6.15 -6.99
N SER A 3 6.23 5.48 -7.85
CA SER A 3 6.02 4.05 -8.17
C SER A 3 7.13 3.24 -7.49
N PHE A 4 6.92 1.93 -7.39
CA PHE A 4 7.87 1.03 -6.71
C PHE A 4 8.80 0.30 -7.68
N ASP A 5 8.69 0.57 -8.98
CA ASP A 5 9.41 -0.15 -10.04
C ASP A 5 10.94 -0.04 -9.90
N LYS A 6 11.46 1.05 -9.30
CA LYS A 6 12.89 1.18 -9.02
C LYS A 6 13.40 0.15 -8.01
N LEU A 7 12.55 -0.40 -7.14
CA LEU A 7 12.94 -1.47 -6.22
C LEU A 7 13.36 -2.74 -6.96
N PHE A 8 12.71 -3.01 -8.10
CA PHE A 8 13.08 -4.12 -8.99
C PHE A 8 14.50 -3.95 -9.55
N GLU A 9 14.90 -2.73 -9.88
CA GLU A 9 16.24 -2.43 -10.40
C GLU A 9 17.33 -2.52 -9.32
N ILE A 10 16.98 -2.12 -8.09
CA ILE A 10 17.90 -2.06 -6.94
C ILE A 10 18.15 -3.46 -6.37
N ASP A 11 17.10 -4.29 -6.28
CA ASP A 11 17.16 -5.57 -5.59
C ASP A 11 16.89 -6.77 -6.53
N LYS A 12 17.66 -6.83 -7.63
CA LYS A 12 17.62 -7.91 -8.65
C LYS A 12 17.84 -9.33 -8.10
N LYS A 13 18.02 -9.51 -6.78
CA LYS A 13 18.27 -10.79 -6.11
C LYS A 13 17.23 -11.14 -5.04
N VAL A 14 16.29 -10.25 -4.73
CA VAL A 14 15.29 -10.47 -3.69
C VAL A 14 13.90 -10.33 -4.30
N ASP A 15 13.17 -11.43 -4.30
CA ASP A 15 11.84 -11.53 -4.90
C ASP A 15 10.74 -10.83 -4.05
N SER A 16 10.98 -10.74 -2.73
CA SER A 16 10.19 -9.96 -1.77
C SER A 16 11.01 -9.58 -0.54
N GLY A 17 10.75 -8.41 0.05
CA GLY A 17 11.51 -7.93 1.19
C GLY A 17 10.82 -6.83 1.97
N THR A 18 11.43 -6.42 3.08
CA THR A 18 11.02 -5.22 3.81
C THR A 18 11.49 -3.99 3.06
N LEU A 19 10.59 -3.03 2.83
CA LEU A 19 10.98 -1.74 2.28
C LEU A 19 11.88 -1.02 3.28
N SER A 20 12.99 -0.46 2.80
CA SER A 20 13.83 0.46 3.57
C SER A 20 12.96 1.49 4.26
N GLU A 21 13.29 1.84 5.51
CA GLU A 21 12.57 2.89 6.23
C GLU A 21 12.54 4.20 5.45
N SER A 22 13.46 4.45 4.52
CA SER A 22 13.44 5.61 3.62
C SER A 22 13.31 5.18 2.16
N TYR A 23 12.28 5.67 1.46
CA TYR A 23 12.10 5.51 0.01
C TYR A 23 11.44 6.76 -0.59
N GLU A 24 11.99 7.26 -1.70
CA GLU A 24 11.51 8.44 -2.44
C GLU A 24 11.17 9.66 -1.55
N GLY A 25 12.04 9.94 -0.58
CA GLY A 25 11.90 11.11 0.28
C GLY A 25 10.97 10.91 1.49
N LEU A 26 10.30 9.77 1.62
CA LEU A 26 9.36 9.46 2.70
C LEU A 26 9.87 8.34 3.61
N LYS A 27 9.32 8.29 4.82
CA LYS A 27 9.51 7.20 5.77
C LYS A 27 8.38 6.17 5.64
N TRP A 28 8.73 4.89 5.51
CA TRP A 28 7.78 3.79 5.34
C TRP A 28 7.86 2.84 6.53
N ILE A 29 6.71 2.50 7.13
CA ILE A 29 6.63 1.71 8.36
C ILE A 29 5.72 0.52 8.15
N ASN A 30 6.22 -0.67 8.49
CA ASN A 30 5.54 -1.95 8.28
C ASN A 30 5.14 -2.17 6.80
N VAL A 31 6.07 -1.84 5.90
CA VAL A 31 5.88 -1.94 4.46
C VAL A 31 6.83 -2.97 3.89
N TRP A 32 6.26 -3.89 3.14
CA TRP A 32 6.99 -4.90 2.39
C TRP A 32 6.78 -4.64 0.91
N TYR A 33 7.63 -5.21 0.08
CA TYR A 33 7.51 -5.12 -1.37
C TYR A 33 7.69 -6.50 -1.98
N MET A 34 7.13 -6.69 -3.18
CA MET A 34 7.29 -7.91 -3.97
C MET A 34 7.21 -7.61 -5.46
N HIS A 35 7.89 -8.43 -6.24
CA HIS A 35 7.98 -8.30 -7.70
C HIS A 35 6.90 -9.12 -8.41
N GLU A 36 6.49 -8.67 -9.59
CA GLU A 36 5.47 -9.34 -10.41
C GLU A 36 5.80 -10.82 -10.66
N GLN A 37 7.05 -11.12 -11.00
CA GLN A 37 7.50 -12.50 -11.28
C GLN A 37 7.35 -13.40 -10.06
N TRP A 38 7.62 -12.89 -8.86
CA TRP A 38 7.44 -13.64 -7.61
C TRP A 38 5.97 -13.94 -7.34
N VAL A 39 5.11 -12.95 -7.57
CA VAL A 39 3.66 -13.10 -7.43
C VAL A 39 3.15 -14.18 -8.38
N LYS A 40 3.52 -14.13 -9.66
CA LYS A 40 3.14 -15.15 -10.65
C LYS A 40 3.62 -16.56 -10.26
N ALA A 41 4.77 -16.67 -9.59
CA ALA A 41 5.34 -17.96 -9.20
C ALA A 41 4.78 -18.53 -7.89
N ASN A 42 4.43 -17.69 -6.90
CA ASN A 42 4.12 -18.13 -5.53
C ASN A 42 2.73 -17.73 -5.05
N HIS A 43 2.08 -16.80 -5.74
CA HIS A 43 0.79 -16.23 -5.41
C HIS A 43 -0.10 -16.14 -6.66
N ALA A 44 0.02 -17.11 -7.58
CA ALA A 44 -0.87 -17.21 -8.73
C ALA A 44 -2.32 -17.31 -8.28
N HIS A 45 -3.24 -16.70 -9.04
CA HIS A 45 -4.66 -16.64 -8.70
C HIS A 45 -4.92 -15.94 -7.36
N SER A 46 -4.33 -14.75 -7.22
CA SER A 46 -4.54 -13.87 -6.08
C SER A 46 -4.82 -12.45 -6.53
N GLY A 47 -5.37 -11.64 -5.63
CA GLY A 47 -5.57 -10.21 -5.89
C GLY A 47 -4.26 -9.45 -6.03
N TRP A 48 -3.12 -10.05 -5.63
CA TRP A 48 -1.79 -9.50 -5.95
C TRP A 48 -1.57 -9.39 -7.46
N GLU A 49 -2.06 -10.32 -8.27
CA GLU A 49 -1.89 -10.27 -9.74
C GLU A 49 -2.59 -9.04 -10.33
N ASN A 50 -3.74 -8.66 -9.75
CA ASN A 50 -4.51 -7.50 -10.20
C ASN A 50 -3.79 -6.16 -9.96
N ALA A 51 -2.80 -6.14 -9.04
CA ALA A 51 -1.96 -4.99 -8.77
C ALA A 51 -0.96 -4.67 -9.90
N PHE A 52 -0.72 -5.60 -10.85
CA PHE A 52 0.26 -5.41 -11.93
C PHE A 52 -0.38 -5.12 -13.30
N THR A 53 -1.71 -4.92 -13.36
CA THR A 53 -2.46 -4.72 -14.61
C THR A 53 -2.08 -3.44 -15.36
N ASN A 54 -1.43 -2.47 -14.70
CA ASN A 54 -1.00 -1.19 -15.27
C ASN A 54 0.47 -1.14 -15.73
N GLY A 55 1.15 -2.30 -15.83
CA GLY A 55 2.54 -2.37 -16.30
C GLY A 55 3.60 -2.04 -15.24
N HIS A 56 3.20 -1.89 -13.98
CA HIS A 56 4.12 -1.91 -12.85
C HIS A 56 4.77 -3.29 -12.70
N VAL A 57 5.99 -3.32 -12.17
CA VAL A 57 6.76 -4.55 -11.95
C VAL A 57 7.04 -4.82 -10.47
N CYS A 58 6.72 -3.85 -9.61
CA CYS A 58 6.82 -3.98 -8.16
C CYS A 58 5.64 -3.27 -7.49
N ILE A 59 5.18 -3.86 -6.37
CA ILE A 59 4.17 -3.29 -5.50
C ILE A 59 4.70 -3.22 -4.07
N VAL A 60 4.03 -2.43 -3.22
CA VAL A 60 4.22 -2.52 -1.78
C VAL A 60 2.96 -3.00 -1.09
N PHE A 61 3.10 -3.54 0.10
CA PHE A 61 1.99 -4.07 0.88
C PHE A 61 2.23 -3.95 2.39
N ASN A 62 1.15 -4.07 3.15
CA ASN A 62 1.19 -4.03 4.59
C ASN A 62 1.82 -5.31 5.17
N GLY A 63 2.85 -5.16 5.99
CA GLY A 63 3.52 -6.31 6.62
C GLY A 63 2.66 -6.94 7.71
N LYS A 64 2.72 -8.28 7.81
CA LYS A 64 2.08 -9.07 8.88
C LYS A 64 0.60 -8.73 9.09
N GLU A 65 -0.12 -8.38 8.02
CA GLU A 65 -1.54 -8.01 8.03
C GLU A 65 -1.87 -6.77 8.88
N GLY A 66 -0.86 -6.11 9.41
CA GLY A 66 -1.01 -4.99 10.33
C GLY A 66 -1.21 -3.66 9.62
N PRO A 67 -1.38 -2.57 10.38
CA PRO A 67 -1.34 -1.23 9.82
C PRO A 67 0.01 -0.93 9.18
N MET A 68 0.01 -0.19 8.08
CA MET A 68 1.22 0.45 7.54
C MET A 68 1.09 1.96 7.58
N SER A 69 2.23 2.66 7.67
CA SER A 69 2.27 4.12 7.63
C SER A 69 3.28 4.65 6.63
N ILE A 70 2.96 5.81 6.07
CA ILE A 70 3.86 6.64 5.29
C ILE A 70 4.01 7.96 6.03
N CYS A 71 5.23 8.45 6.18
CA CYS A 71 5.51 9.65 6.96
C CYS A 71 6.48 10.55 6.24
N SER A 72 6.44 11.83 6.57
CA SER A 72 7.55 12.71 6.24
C SER A 72 8.83 12.24 6.96
N LYS A 73 9.99 12.57 6.41
CA LYS A 73 11.29 12.23 7.02
C LYS A 73 11.44 12.79 8.43
N ARG A 74 10.90 13.98 8.66
CA ARG A 74 10.88 14.66 9.96
C ARG A 74 9.44 15.00 10.31
N ARG A 75 8.76 14.07 10.98
CA ARG A 75 7.33 14.15 11.33
C ARG A 75 6.93 15.49 11.98
N ASP A 76 7.81 16.13 12.75
CA ASP A 76 7.53 17.39 13.44
C ASP A 76 7.82 18.66 12.62
N LYS A 77 8.34 18.54 11.39
CA LYS A 77 8.86 19.67 10.61
C LYS A 77 8.45 19.68 9.16
N ASP A 78 8.41 18.50 8.56
CA ASP A 78 8.12 18.33 7.15
C ASP A 78 6.68 17.81 7.03
N THR A 79 5.91 18.38 6.10
CA THR A 79 4.60 17.87 5.69
C THR A 79 4.61 17.54 4.21
N PHE A 80 3.62 16.78 3.77
CA PHE A 80 3.34 16.46 2.38
C PHE A 80 1.83 16.46 2.17
N SER A 81 1.39 16.54 0.93
CA SER A 81 0.00 16.26 0.58
C SER A 81 -0.12 14.91 -0.08
N LEU A 82 -1.19 14.19 0.24
CA LEU A 82 -1.57 12.95 -0.42
C LEU A 82 -2.74 13.22 -1.35
N ILE A 83 -2.44 13.19 -2.65
CA ILE A 83 -3.42 13.49 -3.70
C ILE A 83 -4.22 12.22 -4.01
N SER A 84 -3.53 11.15 -4.40
CA SER A 84 -4.17 9.89 -4.78
C SER A 84 -3.24 8.69 -4.65
N PHE A 85 -3.80 7.50 -4.67
CA PHE A 85 -3.06 6.24 -4.76
C PHE A 85 -3.93 5.16 -5.40
N GLU A 86 -3.29 4.09 -5.85
CA GLU A 86 -3.96 2.91 -6.35
C GLU A 86 -3.68 1.70 -5.46
N ALA A 87 -4.74 0.94 -5.15
CA ALA A 87 -4.67 -0.20 -4.25
C ALA A 87 -5.66 -1.33 -4.59
N THR A 88 -5.33 -2.54 -4.16
CA THR A 88 -6.16 -3.75 -4.29
C THR A 88 -6.03 -4.63 -3.03
N SER A 89 -6.99 -5.52 -2.79
CA SER A 89 -6.85 -6.55 -1.75
C SER A 89 -6.14 -7.78 -2.31
N ALA A 90 -5.40 -8.49 -1.46
CA ALA A 90 -4.74 -9.74 -1.82
C ALA A 90 -5.69 -10.94 -1.88
N TRP A 91 -6.58 -11.06 -0.89
CA TRP A 91 -7.35 -12.28 -0.62
C TRP A 91 -8.84 -12.03 -0.38
N LEU A 92 -9.20 -10.79 -0.05
CA LEU A 92 -10.51 -10.48 0.51
C LEU A 92 -11.30 -9.59 -0.45
N ASP A 93 -12.57 -9.93 -0.64
CA ASP A 93 -13.56 -9.00 -1.14
C ASP A 93 -13.96 -8.02 -0.04
N ASN A 94 -14.31 -6.80 -0.44
CA ASN A 94 -14.79 -5.75 0.44
C ASN A 94 -13.86 -5.48 1.65
N LEU A 95 -12.55 -5.53 1.44
CA LEU A 95 -11.57 -5.23 2.49
C LEU A 95 -11.66 -3.74 2.86
N GLN A 96 -12.19 -3.47 4.05
CA GLN A 96 -12.23 -2.14 4.64
C GLN A 96 -10.87 -1.74 5.18
N VAL A 97 -10.36 -0.60 4.73
CA VAL A 97 -9.12 0.00 5.22
C VAL A 97 -9.42 1.41 5.72
N LYS A 98 -9.21 1.65 7.02
CA LYS A 98 -9.29 2.99 7.59
C LYS A 98 -8.01 3.74 7.31
N LEU A 99 -8.17 4.93 6.74
CA LEU A 99 -7.11 5.89 6.49
C LEU A 99 -7.17 6.99 7.54
N ILE A 100 -6.04 7.34 8.13
CA ILE A 100 -5.91 8.44 9.09
C ILE A 100 -4.74 9.31 8.67
N GLY A 101 -5.01 10.57 8.31
CA GLY A 101 -4.01 11.58 8.02
C GLY A 101 -3.77 12.43 9.26
N ARG A 102 -2.51 12.59 9.66
CA ARG A 102 -2.12 13.30 10.89
C ARG A 102 -1.19 14.46 10.63
N ARG A 103 -1.13 15.37 11.60
CA ARG A 103 -0.07 16.37 11.75
C ARG A 103 0.34 16.45 13.22
N VAL A 104 1.61 16.24 13.52
CA VAL A 104 2.16 16.27 14.89
C VAL A 104 1.30 15.43 15.86
N LYS A 105 0.92 14.22 15.42
CA LYS A 105 0.06 13.25 16.12
C LYS A 105 -1.42 13.63 16.28
N GLU A 106 -1.87 14.77 15.77
CA GLU A 106 -3.29 15.11 15.72
C GLU A 106 -3.92 14.55 14.44
N ASP A 107 -5.08 13.89 14.56
CA ASP A 107 -5.85 13.41 13.40
C ASP A 107 -6.49 14.60 12.68
N LEU A 108 -6.06 14.88 11.45
CA LEU A 108 -6.63 15.92 10.59
C LEU A 108 -7.71 15.37 9.66
N TYR A 109 -7.47 14.18 9.12
CA TYR A 109 -8.34 13.53 8.15
C TYR A 109 -8.59 12.07 8.54
N SER A 110 -9.78 11.57 8.24
CA SER A 110 -10.12 10.16 8.38
C SER A 110 -11.14 9.76 7.34
N THR A 111 -10.91 8.60 6.71
CA THR A 111 -11.91 7.96 5.84
C THR A 111 -11.76 6.44 5.92
N THR A 112 -12.75 5.72 5.43
CA THR A 112 -12.65 4.26 5.21
C THR A 112 -12.86 4.00 3.73
N ILE A 113 -11.90 3.32 3.12
CA ILE A 113 -12.02 2.83 1.75
C ILE A 113 -12.33 1.34 1.75
N VAL A 114 -12.87 0.87 0.63
CA VAL A 114 -13.18 -0.55 0.40
C VAL A 114 -12.37 -1.00 -0.79
N LEU A 115 -11.49 -1.99 -0.57
CA LEU A 115 -10.70 -2.63 -1.60
C LEU A 115 -11.38 -3.93 -2.06
N GLN A 116 -11.16 -4.28 -3.32
CA GLN A 116 -11.65 -5.51 -3.92
C GLN A 116 -10.49 -6.43 -4.27
N TYR A 117 -10.75 -7.73 -4.33
CA TYR A 117 -9.78 -8.73 -4.76
C TYR A 117 -9.53 -8.67 -6.27
N ASP A 118 -10.60 -8.50 -7.07
CA ASP A 118 -10.57 -8.64 -8.54
C ASP A 118 -10.07 -7.41 -9.30
N THR A 119 -9.88 -6.27 -8.65
CA THR A 119 -9.55 -5.02 -9.34
C THR A 119 -8.76 -4.06 -8.49
N SER A 120 -7.75 -3.44 -9.12
CA SER A 120 -7.03 -2.32 -8.54
C SER A 120 -7.84 -1.04 -8.71
N GLN A 121 -7.93 -0.25 -7.65
CA GLN A 121 -8.79 0.92 -7.59
C GLN A 121 -7.99 2.16 -7.22
N ILE A 122 -8.29 3.27 -7.91
CA ILE A 122 -7.70 4.57 -7.63
C ILE A 122 -8.57 5.31 -6.62
N PHE A 123 -7.95 5.79 -5.55
CA PHE A 123 -8.56 6.61 -4.51
C PHE A 123 -7.99 8.02 -4.56
N ASN A 124 -8.85 9.02 -4.70
CA ASN A 124 -8.50 10.44 -4.62
C ASN A 124 -8.87 10.96 -3.24
N LEU A 125 -7.92 11.60 -2.55
CA LEU A 125 -8.08 12.11 -1.19
C LEU A 125 -7.87 13.62 -1.09
N ASP A 126 -6.85 14.16 -1.76
CA ASP A 126 -6.45 15.58 -1.69
C ASP A 126 -6.22 16.08 -0.25
N TRP A 127 -5.56 15.24 0.57
CA TRP A 127 -5.25 15.56 1.97
C TRP A 127 -3.96 16.36 2.04
N ASN A 128 -4.03 17.57 2.56
CA ASN A 128 -2.89 18.50 2.58
C ASN A 128 -2.29 18.60 3.97
N ASP A 129 -1.02 18.99 4.05
CA ASP A 129 -0.36 19.39 5.30
C ASP A 129 -0.35 18.29 6.38
N ILE A 130 -0.18 17.04 5.94
CA ILE A 130 -0.02 15.87 6.82
C ILE A 130 1.47 15.51 6.99
N ASP A 131 1.84 14.97 8.15
CA ASP A 131 3.16 14.40 8.43
C ASP A 131 3.16 12.86 8.44
N GLU A 132 1.98 12.25 8.50
CA GLU A 132 1.75 10.81 8.49
C GLU A 132 0.39 10.49 7.86
N ILE A 133 0.36 9.42 7.07
CA ILE A 133 -0.86 8.66 6.80
C ILE A 133 -0.71 7.24 7.33
N GLN A 134 -1.76 6.74 7.99
CA GLN A 134 -1.88 5.35 8.41
C GLN A 134 -2.96 4.63 7.60
N PHE A 135 -2.67 3.40 7.18
CA PHE A 135 -3.57 2.49 6.51
C PHE A 135 -3.83 1.31 7.44
N ILE A 136 -5.06 1.19 7.96
CA ILE A 136 -5.43 0.23 8.99
C ILE A 136 -6.47 -0.74 8.41
N PRO A 137 -6.09 -1.99 8.09
CA PRO A 137 -7.06 -2.98 7.65
C PRO A 137 -8.03 -3.35 8.79
N ILE A 138 -9.34 -3.35 8.51
CA ILE A 138 -10.38 -3.58 9.52
C ILE A 138 -11.03 -4.95 9.34
N SER A 139 -11.68 -5.17 8.20
CA SER A 139 -12.54 -6.33 7.95
C SER A 139 -12.65 -6.58 6.45
N GLY A 140 -13.04 -7.80 6.07
CA GLY A 140 -13.29 -8.21 4.70
C GLY A 140 -13.81 -9.64 4.70
N THR A 141 -14.19 -10.15 3.53
CA THR A 141 -14.66 -11.53 3.35
C THR A 141 -13.74 -12.24 2.38
N SER A 142 -13.34 -13.47 2.68
CA SER A 142 -12.51 -14.26 1.74
C SER A 142 -13.18 -14.35 0.39
N HIS A 143 -12.41 -14.07 -0.67
CA HIS A 143 -12.90 -14.21 -2.03
C HIS A 143 -13.31 -15.68 -2.31
N PRO A 144 -14.40 -15.95 -3.05
CA PRO A 144 -14.82 -17.31 -3.35
C PRO A 144 -13.69 -18.17 -3.96
N GLY A 145 -13.43 -19.32 -3.34
CA GLY A 145 -12.35 -20.23 -3.77
C GLY A 145 -10.98 -19.94 -3.14
N ILE A 146 -10.84 -18.84 -2.40
CA ILE A 146 -9.66 -18.51 -1.60
C ILE A 146 -9.91 -18.90 -0.14
N GLN A 147 -8.92 -19.53 0.51
CA GLN A 147 -9.00 -19.95 1.93
C GLN A 147 -8.29 -18.99 2.89
N TYR A 148 -7.62 -17.97 2.35
CA TYR A 148 -6.89 -16.96 3.11
C TYR A 148 -7.84 -15.92 3.70
N THR A 149 -7.61 -15.57 4.96
CA THR A 149 -8.40 -14.57 5.71
C THR A 149 -7.58 -13.34 6.10
N GLU A 150 -6.30 -13.37 5.74
CA GLU A 150 -5.30 -12.38 6.04
C GLU A 150 -5.62 -11.05 5.37
N LYS A 151 -5.51 -9.94 6.11
CA LYS A 151 -5.93 -8.62 5.64
C LYS A 151 -4.82 -7.87 4.93
N TYR A 152 -4.33 -8.50 3.87
CA TYR A 152 -3.31 -7.91 3.02
C TYR A 152 -3.93 -7.03 1.93
N PHE A 153 -3.29 -5.89 1.68
CA PHE A 153 -3.56 -5.02 0.54
C PHE A 153 -2.26 -4.56 -0.10
N ALA A 154 -2.33 -4.31 -1.40
CA ALA A 154 -1.23 -3.75 -2.19
C ALA A 154 -1.46 -2.27 -2.46
N ILE A 155 -0.38 -1.50 -2.58
CA ILE A 155 -0.34 -0.19 -3.22
C ILE A 155 0.62 -0.29 -4.41
N THR A 156 0.16 0.14 -5.58
CA THR A 156 0.94 0.08 -6.84
C THR A 156 1.69 1.39 -7.11
N TRP A 157 1.07 2.51 -6.78
CA TRP A 157 1.67 3.84 -6.81
C TRP A 157 0.95 4.79 -5.84
N ILE A 158 1.64 5.86 -5.49
CA ILE A 158 1.11 6.95 -4.67
C ILE A 158 1.53 8.31 -5.25
N LEU A 159 0.60 9.26 -5.29
CA LEU A 159 0.84 10.62 -5.72
C LEU A 159 0.87 11.55 -4.50
N VAL A 160 2.07 12.05 -4.21
CA VAL A 160 2.33 13.07 -3.19
C VAL A 160 2.92 14.32 -3.85
N ASP A 161 2.75 15.48 -3.19
CA ASP A 161 3.38 16.76 -3.54
C ASP A 161 4.47 17.20 -2.54
#